data_AF-A0A1H8KBI5-F1
#
_entry.id   AF-A0A1H8KBI5-F1
#
_cell.length_a   1.000
_cell.length_b   1.000
_cell.length_c   1.000
_cell.angle_alpha   90.00
_cell.angle_beta   90.00
_cell.angle_gamma   90.00
#
_symmetry.space_group_name_H-M   'P 1'
#
loop_
_entity.id
_entity.type
_entity.pdbx_description
1 polymer ?
#
loop_
_entity_poly.entity_id
_entity_poly.type
_entity_poly.pdbx_seq_one_letter_code
_entity_poly.pdbx_strand_id
1 'polypeptide(L)' 'MTPTERSLLLIWESALELETRPEDAIALLVDAAAFGLNEGDFDPTSIIRRLRDTFDLLHITKHIGAKQ' A
#
# COMPACT_ATOMS: atom_id res chain seq x y z
N MET A 1 2.13 15.95 17.32
CA MET A 1 1.75 15.16 16.14
C MET A 1 0.30 15.45 15.79
N THR A 2 0.06 15.98 14.61
CA THR A 2 -1.29 16.29 14.10
C THR A 2 -2.04 15.01 13.71
N PRO A 3 -3.38 15.06 13.59
CA PRO A 3 -4.15 13.91 13.09
C PRO A 3 -3.69 13.43 11.71
N THR A 4 -3.29 14.38 10.84
CA THR A 4 -2.74 14.08 9.51
C THR A 4 -1.40 13.36 9.60
N GLU A 5 -0.47 13.86 10.42
CA GLU A 5 0.84 13.20 10.63
C GLU A 5 0.67 11.78 11.18
N ARG A 6 -0.27 11.57 12.11
CA ARG A 6 -0.59 10.24 12.64
C ARG A 6 -1.12 9.31 11.55
N SER A 7 -1.97 9.81 10.66
CA SER A 7 -2.53 9.02 9.56
C SER A 7 -1.46 8.62 8.55
N LEU A 8 -0.55 9.54 8.22
CA LEU A 8 0.59 9.25 7.34
C LEU A 8 1.52 8.21 7.93
N LEU A 9 1.81 8.30 9.23
CA LEU A 9 2.61 7.29 9.93
C LEU A 9 1.93 5.92 9.93
N LEU A 10 0.62 5.86 10.20
CA LEU A 10 -0.12 4.60 10.17
C LEU A 10 -0.10 3.95 8.78
N ILE A 11 -0.26 4.74 7.71
CA ILE A 11 -0.18 4.27 6.32
C ILE A 11 1.23 3.74 6.02
N TRP A 12 2.27 4.46 6.45
CA TRP A 12 3.65 4.02 6.28
C TRP A 12 3.96 2.73 7.03
N GLU A 13 3.59 2.63 8.30
CA GLU A 13 3.75 1.43 9.13
C GLU A 13 3.02 0.25 8.50
N SER A 14 1.80 0.45 8.00
CA SER A 14 1.03 -0.59 7.31
C SER A 14 1.72 -1.09 6.03
N ALA A 15 2.38 -0.20 5.28
CA ALA A 15 3.14 -0.59 4.08
C ALA A 15 4.39 -1.41 4.45
N LEU A 16 5.09 -1.03 5.52
CA LEU A 16 6.26 -1.77 6.02
C LEU A 16 5.91 -3.13 6.65
N GLU A 17 4.71 -3.26 7.21
CA GLU A 17 4.20 -4.55 7.69
C GLU A 17 3.96 -5.54 6.53
N LEU A 18 3.57 -5.04 5.36
CA LEU A 18 3.39 -5.85 4.15
C LEU A 18 4.72 -6.16 3.47
N GLU A 19 5.55 -5.14 3.25
CA GLU A 19 6.86 -5.26 2.61
C GLU A 19 7.97 -4.76 3.54
N THR A 20 8.79 -5.69 4.03
CA THR A 20 9.84 -5.39 5.01
C THR A 20 10.99 -4.54 4.45
N ARG A 21 11.11 -4.49 3.12
CA ARG A 21 12.08 -3.65 2.40
C ARG A 21 11.44 -2.29 2.10
N PRO A 22 12.02 -1.17 2.59
CA PRO A 22 11.45 0.16 2.39
C PRO A 22 11.18 0.52 0.92
N GLU A 23 12.04 0.09 0.00
CA GLU A 23 11.86 0.30 -1.44
C GLU A 23 10.61 -0.36 -2.01
N ASP A 24 10.29 -1.57 -1.53
CA ASP A 24 9.12 -2.34 -1.97
C ASP A 24 7.84 -1.76 -1.31
N ALA A 25 7.94 -1.32 -0.04
CA ALA A 25 6.86 -0.59 0.63
C ALA A 25 6.52 0.75 -0.05
N ILE A 26 7.53 1.49 -0.53
CA ILE A 26 7.33 2.71 -1.31
C ILE A 26 6.56 2.42 -2.60
N ALA A 27 6.84 1.28 -3.27
CA ALA A 27 6.10 0.91 -4.47
C ALA A 27 4.60 0.71 -4.19
N LEU A 28 4.25 0.08 -3.06
CA LEU A 28 2.86 -0.03 -2.60
C LEU A 28 2.23 1.34 -2.32
N LEU A 29 2.97 2.24 -1.67
CA LEU A 29 2.50 3.61 -1.40
C LEU A 29 2.24 4.42 -2.67
N VAL A 30 3.08 4.27 -3.70
CA VAL A 30 2.90 4.96 -4.98
C VAL A 30 1.60 4.52 -5.65
N ASP A 31 1.31 3.21 -5.66
CA ASP A 31 0.04 2.70 -6.17
C ASP A 31 -1.16 3.20 -5.36
N ALA A 32 -1.07 3.18 -4.02
CA ALA A 32 -2.14 3.67 -3.17
C ALA A 32 -2.38 5.19 -3.31
N ALA A 33 -1.33 5.97 -3.54
CA ALA A 33 -1.45 7.40 -3.86
C ALA A 33 -2.11 7.64 -5.21
N ALA A 34 -1.75 6.84 -6.23
CA ALA A 34 -2.41 6.89 -7.54
C ALA A 34 -3.90 6.53 -7.45
N PHE A 35 -4.26 5.51 -6.66
CA PHE A 35 -5.65 5.19 -6.34
C PHE A 35 -6.37 6.39 -5.71
N GLY A 36 -5.80 7.02 -4.68
CA GLY A 36 -6.44 8.16 -4.02
C GLY A 36 -6.64 9.36 -4.95
N LEU A 37 -5.70 9.62 -5.85
CA LEU A 37 -5.84 10.64 -6.89
C LEU A 37 -6.95 10.32 -7.90
N ASN A 38 -7.08 9.06 -8.31
CA ASN A 38 -8.06 8.64 -9.31
C ASN A 38 -9.49 8.60 -8.76
N GLU A 39 -9.67 8.08 -7.54
CA GLU A 39 -10.97 7.94 -6.90
C GLU A 39 -11.40 9.19 -6.12
N GLY A 40 -10.46 10.11 -5.85
CA GLY A 40 -10.68 11.24 -4.96
C GLY A 40 -10.85 10.83 -3.49
N ASP A 41 -10.39 9.64 -3.12
CA ASP A 41 -10.51 9.05 -1.78
C ASP A 41 -9.13 8.94 -1.11
N PHE A 42 -8.91 9.77 -0.10
CA PHE A 42 -7.71 9.77 0.74
C PHE A 42 -8.02 9.36 2.18
N ASP A 43 -9.16 8.71 2.43
CA ASP A 43 -9.43 8.15 3.75
C ASP A 43 -8.32 7.13 4.09
N PRO A 44 -7.66 7.25 5.27
CA PRO A 44 -6.57 6.35 5.63
C PRO A 44 -6.95 4.88 5.57
N THR A 45 -8.20 4.53 5.87
CA THR A 45 -8.70 3.14 5.82
C THR A 45 -8.74 2.63 4.39
N SER A 46 -9.24 3.45 3.45
CA SER A 46 -9.27 3.13 2.02
C SER A 46 -7.87 2.96 1.45
N ILE A 47 -6.94 3.85 1.82
CA ILE A 47 -5.53 3.76 1.41
C ILE A 47 -4.88 2.48 1.94
N ILE A 48 -5.06 2.16 3.23
CA ILE A 48 -4.51 0.93 3.84
C ILE A 48 -5.11 -0.33 3.19
N ARG A 49 -6.41 -0.32 2.88
CA ARG A 49 -7.03 -1.42 2.14
C ARG A 49 -6.39 -1.60 0.77
N ARG A 50 -6.15 -0.51 0.04
CA ARG A 50 -5.50 -0.54 -1.27
C ARG A 50 -4.08 -1.12 -1.19
N LEU A 51 -3.30 -0.79 -0.16
CA LEU A 51 -1.97 -1.40 0.04
C LEU A 51 -2.04 -2.93 0.11
N ARG A 52 -3.00 -3.47 0.88
CA ARG A 52 -3.21 -4.93 1.02
C ARG A 52 -3.65 -5.56 -0.30
N ASP A 53 -4.64 -4.96 -0.96
CA ASP A 53 -5.16 -5.48 -2.24
C ASP A 53 -4.03 -5.57 -3.29
N THR A 54 -3.17 -4.55 -3.35
CA THR A 54 -2.03 -4.52 -4.30
C THR A 54 -0.94 -5.52 -3.91
N PHE A 55 -0.61 -5.63 -2.62
CA PHE A 55 0.33 -6.63 -2.13
C PHE A 55 -0.13 -8.06 -2.49
N ASP A 56 -1.38 -8.40 -2.17
CA ASP A 56 -1.98 -9.70 -2.46
C ASP A 56 -1.93 -10.01 -3.95
N LEU A 57 -2.27 -9.02 -4.80
CA LEU A 57 -2.22 -9.17 -6.25
C LEU A 57 -0.80 -9.47 -6.76
N LEU A 58 0.20 -8.73 -6.27
CA LEU A 58 1.61 -8.91 -6.67
C LEU A 58 2.13 -10.28 -6.22
N HIS A 59 1.80 -10.73 -5.02
CA HIS A 59 2.24 -12.02 -4.48
C HIS A 59 1.54 -13.20 -5.15
N ILE A 60 0.23 -13.11 -5.44
CA ILE A 60 -0.48 -14.11 -6.25
C ILE A 60 0.16 -14.21 -7.63
N THR A 61 0.42 -13.08 -8.29
CA THR A 61 1.01 -13.05 -9.63
C THR A 61 2.41 -13.67 -9.65
N LYS A 62 3.22 -13.44 -8.61
CA LYS A 62 4.52 -14.07 -8.42
C LYS A 62 4.42 -15.60 -8.32
N HIS A 63 3.42 -16.12 -7.61
CA HIS A 63 3.21 -17.57 -7.48
C HIS A 63 2.65 -18.23 -8.74
N ILE A 64 1.87 -17.52 -9.54
CA ILE A 64 1.38 -18.00 -10.84
C ILE A 64 2.52 -18.00 -11.88
N GLY A 65 3.35 -16.95 -11.90
CA GLY A 65 4.48 -16.84 -12.83
C GLY A 65 5.62 -17.83 -12.54
N ALA A 66 5.82 -18.26 -11.29
CA ALA A 66 6.86 -19.23 -10.93
C ALA A 66 6.55 -20.69 -11.31
N LYS A 67 5.35 -20.98 -11.84
CA LYS A 67 4.92 -22.32 -12.26
C LYS A 67 4.88 -22.52 -13.79
N GLN A 68 5.34 -21.55 -14.57
CA GLN A 68 5.48 -21.67 -16.02
C GLN A 68 6.90 -22.05 -16.43
#